data_AF-N1S7R4-F1
#
_entry.id   AF-N1S7R4-F1
#
_cell.length_a   1.000
_cell.length_b   1.000
_cell.length_c   1.000
_cell.angle_alpha   90.00
_cell.angle_beta   90.00
_cell.angle_gamma   90.00
#
_symmetry.space_group_name_H-M   'P 1'
#
loop_
_entity.id
_entity.type
_entity.pdbx_description
1 polymer ?
#
loop_
_entity_poly.entity_id
_entity_poly.type
_entity_poly.pdbx_seq_one_letter_code
_entity_poly.pdbx_strand_id
1 'polypeptide(L)'
;MTCALPLSPDVKHINPNGVAALAQDVDYLVQFVSSLENGQMLRENLDELAQTIALLQTDNQDEFFDISTRNKKYGRVDALNGPMLLEKLTPITASPVRSAPLANFSSRFGINRT
;
A
#
# COMPACT_ATOMS: atom_id res chain seq x y z
N MET A 1 -8.65 8.65 15.23
CA MET A 1 -7.20 8.31 15.26
C MET A 1 -7.08 7.00 14.53
N THR A 2 -6.49 6.91 13.32
CA THR A 2 -5.92 5.63 12.83
C THR A 2 -5.15 5.65 11.50
N CYS A 3 -5.12 6.71 10.68
CA CYS A 3 -4.29 6.71 9.45
C CYS A 3 -3.38 7.95 9.29
N ALA A 4 -2.92 8.55 10.39
CA ALA A 4 -2.09 9.76 10.31
C ALA A 4 -0.74 9.52 9.62
N LEU A 5 -0.15 8.33 9.76
CA LEU A 5 1.18 8.05 9.20
C LEU A 5 1.15 7.92 7.67
N PRO A 6 0.33 7.05 7.04
CA PRO A 6 0.27 6.98 5.57
C PRO A 6 -0.19 8.30 4.91
N LEU A 7 -1.08 9.04 5.57
CA LEU A 7 -1.56 10.34 5.08
C LEU A 7 -0.59 11.49 5.35
N SER A 8 0.45 11.28 6.17
CA SER A 8 1.43 12.32 6.48
C SER A 8 2.00 12.96 5.21
N PRO A 9 2.15 14.29 5.15
CA PRO A 9 2.72 14.96 4.00
C PRO A 9 4.16 14.50 3.70
N ASP A 10 4.86 13.96 4.70
CA ASP A 10 6.23 13.46 4.57
C ASP A 10 6.30 12.07 3.92
N VAL A 11 5.20 11.30 3.95
CA VAL A 11 5.12 10.00 3.31
C VAL A 11 4.75 10.19 1.83
N LYS A 12 5.74 10.01 0.95
CA LYS A 12 5.55 10.13 -0.50
C LYS A 12 5.14 8.82 -1.17
N HIS A 13 5.57 7.70 -0.59
CA HIS A 13 5.36 6.37 -1.15
C HIS A 13 4.98 5.38 -0.05
N ILE A 14 4.03 4.52 -0.38
CA ILE A 14 3.61 3.38 0.42
C ILE A 14 4.05 2.13 -0.36
N ASN A 15 4.87 1.30 0.28
CA ASN A 15 5.36 0.05 -0.29
C ASN A 15 4.35 -1.08 -0.01
N PRO A 16 3.94 -1.87 -1.02
CA PRO A 16 3.05 -3.02 -0.82
C PRO A 16 3.55 -4.04 0.21
N ASN A 17 4.87 -4.23 0.34
CA ASN A 17 5.44 -5.07 1.39
C ASN A 17 5.21 -4.47 2.79
N GLY A 18 5.25 -3.14 2.90
CA GLY A 18 4.91 -2.42 4.13
C GLY A 18 3.41 -2.52 4.45
N VAL A 19 2.55 -2.49 3.43
CA VAL A 19 1.11 -2.76 3.59
C VAL A 19 0.88 -4.18 4.10
N ALA A 20 1.58 -5.17 3.57
CA ALA A 20 1.47 -6.56 4.03
C ALA A 20 1.90 -6.73 5.51
N ALA A 21 3.01 -6.10 5.91
CA ALA A 21 3.44 -6.09 7.31
C ALA A 21 2.40 -5.40 8.21
N LEU A 22 1.91 -4.23 7.81
CA LEU A 22 0.89 -3.50 8.54
C LEU A 22 -0.41 -4.29 8.65
N ALA A 23 -0.80 -5.02 7.61
CA ALA A 23 -1.98 -5.89 7.64
C ALA A 23 -1.85 -6.98 8.71
N GLN A 24 -0.66 -7.57 8.83
CA GLN A 24 -0.38 -8.56 9.87
C GLN A 24 -0.47 -7.95 11.27
N ASP A 25 0.08 -6.75 11.46
CA ASP A 25 0.01 -6.04 12.75
C ASP A 25 -1.44 -5.69 13.11
N VAL A 26 -2.25 -5.27 12.12
CA VAL A 26 -3.68 -4.97 12.31
C VAL A 26 -4.46 -6.24 12.64
N ASP A 27 -4.17 -7.38 12.00
CA ASP A 27 -4.80 -8.66 12.35
C ASP A 27 -4.51 -9.04 13.80
N TYR A 28 -3.26 -8.94 14.25
CA TYR A 28 -2.90 -9.17 15.66
C TYR A 28 -3.63 -8.21 16.60
N LEU A 29 -3.73 -6.93 16.25
CA LEU A 29 -4.47 -5.94 17.03
C LEU A 29 -5.97 -6.30 17.12
N VAL A 30 -6.59 -6.67 16.02
CA VAL A 30 -8.02 -7.07 15.97
C VAL A 30 -8.24 -8.33 16.81
N GLN A 31 -7.35 -9.32 16.73
CA GLN A 31 -7.43 -10.53 17.55
C GLN A 31 -7.28 -10.22 19.03
N PHE A 32 -6.30 -9.39 19.39
CA PHE A 32 -6.10 -8.94 20.77
C PHE A 32 -7.34 -8.21 21.30
N VAL A 33 -7.85 -7.23 20.57
CA VAL A 33 -9.05 -6.48 20.97
C VAL A 33 -10.28 -7.38 21.07
N SER A 34 -10.42 -8.35 20.16
CA SER A 34 -11.51 -9.33 20.20
C SER A 34 -11.47 -10.24 21.44
N SER A 35 -10.30 -10.37 22.08
CA SER A 35 -10.13 -11.15 23.31
C SER A 35 -10.52 -10.39 24.60
N LEU A 36 -10.77 -9.08 24.52
CA LEU A 36 -11.17 -8.25 25.66
C LEU A 36 -12.66 -8.42 25.98
N GLU A 37 -13.04 -8.14 27.23
CA GLU A 37 -14.43 -8.29 27.72
C GLU A 37 -15.45 -7.47 26.90
N ASN A 38 -15.06 -6.27 26.46
CA ASN A 38 -15.84 -5.39 25.58
C ASN A 38 -15.36 -5.44 24.12
N GLY A 39 -14.72 -6.54 23.71
CA GLY A 39 -14.02 -6.66 22.43
C GLY A 39 -14.89 -6.40 21.20
N GLN A 40 -16.18 -6.75 21.24
CA GLN A 40 -17.10 -6.46 20.14
C GLN A 40 -17.24 -4.96 19.88
N MET A 41 -17.50 -4.16 20.92
CA MET A 41 -17.63 -2.70 20.81
C MET A 41 -16.30 -2.07 20.42
N LEU A 42 -15.20 -2.54 21.00
CA LEU A 42 -13.86 -2.00 20.70
C LEU A 42 -13.42 -2.28 19.27
N ARG A 43 -13.87 -3.40 18.68
CA ARG A 43 -13.55 -3.76 17.30
C ARG A 43 -14.20 -2.81 16.29
N GLU A 44 -15.37 -2.26 16.58
CA GLU A 44 -16.00 -1.24 15.72
C GLU A 44 -15.12 0.01 15.59
N ASN A 45 -14.35 0.36 16.62
CA ASN A 45 -13.38 1.46 16.56
C ASN A 45 -12.19 1.16 15.63
N LEU A 46 -11.99 -0.10 15.24
CA LEU A 46 -10.96 -0.54 14.32
C LEU A 46 -11.47 -0.72 12.88
N ASP A 47 -12.77 -0.57 12.62
CA ASP A 47 -13.33 -0.83 11.28
C ASP A 47 -12.73 0.06 10.20
N GLU A 48 -12.50 1.36 10.49
CA GLU A 48 -11.84 2.27 9.56
C GLU A 48 -10.43 1.77 9.19
N LEU A 49 -9.66 1.32 10.19
CA LEU A 49 -8.32 0.80 9.98
C LEU A 49 -8.34 -0.49 9.15
N ALA A 50 -9.20 -1.44 9.51
CA ALA A 50 -9.34 -2.70 8.80
C ALA A 50 -9.75 -2.49 7.33
N GLN A 51 -10.72 -1.61 7.08
CA GLN A 51 -11.15 -1.29 5.71
C GLN A 51 -10.08 -0.51 4.92
N THR A 52 -9.30 0.33 5.59
CA THR A 52 -8.17 1.04 4.95
C THR A 52 -7.08 0.05 4.50
N ILE A 53 -6.77 -0.95 5.32
CA ILE A 53 -5.84 -2.02 4.91
C ILE A 53 -6.41 -2.83 3.76
N ALA A 54 -7.70 -3.20 3.82
CA ALA A 54 -8.36 -3.90 2.72
C ALA A 54 -8.29 -3.10 1.41
N LEU A 55 -8.47 -1.78 1.47
CA LEU A 55 -8.31 -0.88 0.33
C LEU A 55 -6.86 -0.86 -0.19
N LEU A 56 -5.86 -0.85 0.68
CA LEU A 56 -4.46 -0.85 0.26
C LEU A 56 -3.98 -2.21 -0.28
N GLN A 57 -4.66 -3.30 0.07
CA GLN A 57 -4.35 -4.66 -0.38
C GLN A 57 -5.15 -5.11 -1.60
N THR A 58 -6.15 -4.33 -2.05
CA THR A 58 -6.94 -4.70 -3.22
C THR A 58 -6.08 -4.70 -4.49
N ASP A 59 -6.24 -5.72 -5.32
CA ASP A 59 -5.66 -5.75 -6.67
C ASP A 59 -6.46 -4.87 -7.64
N ASN A 60 -7.67 -4.44 -7.25
CA ASN A 60 -8.57 -3.62 -8.04
C ASN A 60 -8.95 -2.35 -7.29
N GLN A 61 -8.17 -1.28 -7.50
CA GLN A 61 -8.36 0.01 -6.83
C GLN A 61 -9.57 0.78 -7.38
N ASP A 62 -9.96 0.50 -8.63
CA ASP A 62 -11.09 1.16 -9.30
C ASP A 62 -12.41 0.94 -8.54
N GLU A 63 -12.51 -0.16 -7.79
CA GLU A 63 -13.64 -0.48 -6.91
C GLU A 63 -13.92 0.57 -5.84
N PHE A 64 -12.92 1.34 -5.44
CA PHE A 64 -13.11 2.42 -4.48
C PHE A 64 -13.87 3.61 -5.07
N PHE A 65 -13.80 3.80 -6.38
CA PHE A 65 -14.49 4.89 -7.08
C PHE A 65 -15.92 4.52 -7.49
N ASP A 66 -16.24 3.22 -7.51
CA ASP A 66 -17.62 2.77 -7.61
C ASP A 66 -18.36 2.95 -6.28
N ILE A 67 -19.36 3.84 -6.26
CA ILE A 67 -20.08 4.21 -5.03
C ILE A 67 -20.70 2.99 -4.35
N SER A 68 -21.24 2.05 -5.14
CA SER A 68 -21.92 0.87 -4.59
C SER A 68 -20.94 -0.08 -3.90
N THR A 69 -19.79 -0.30 -4.53
CA THR A 69 -18.72 -1.17 -4.03
C THR A 69 -18.00 -0.52 -2.86
N ARG A 70 -17.73 0.78 -2.95
CA ARG A 70 -17.17 1.59 -1.85
C ARG A 70 -18.03 1.51 -0.61
N ASN A 71 -19.33 1.79 -0.71
CA ASN A 71 -20.22 1.77 0.46
C ASN A 71 -20.28 0.38 1.11
N LYS A 72 -20.15 -0.68 0.30
CA LYS A 72 -20.18 -2.07 0.78
C LYS A 72 -18.88 -2.52 1.43
N LYS A 73 -17.72 -2.20 0.85
CA LYS A 73 -16.41 -2.71 1.27
C LYS A 73 -15.57 -1.73 2.09
N TYR A 74 -15.70 -0.44 1.79
CA TYR A 74 -14.82 0.63 2.27
C TYR A 74 -15.60 1.80 2.87
N GLY A 75 -16.84 1.58 3.33
CA GLY A 75 -17.75 2.62 3.80
C GLY A 75 -17.28 3.37 5.06
N ARG A 76 -16.26 2.84 5.75
CA ARG A 76 -15.60 3.48 6.91
C ARG A 76 -14.37 4.28 6.51
N VAL A 77 -13.86 4.10 5.29
CA VAL A 77 -12.72 4.88 4.78
C VAL A 77 -13.23 6.25 4.32
N ASP A 78 -12.64 7.30 4.86
CA ASP A 78 -12.96 8.67 4.47
C ASP A 78 -12.78 8.89 2.95
N ALA A 79 -13.72 9.64 2.36
CA ALA A 79 -13.80 9.81 0.90
C ALA A 79 -12.62 10.58 0.32
N LEU A 80 -11.98 11.44 1.12
CA LEU A 80 -10.83 12.24 0.72
C LEU A 80 -9.53 11.48 0.99
N ASN A 81 -9.48 10.71 2.07
CA ASN A 81 -8.29 9.94 2.43
C ASN A 81 -8.05 8.75 1.48
N GLY A 82 -9.11 8.06 1.04
CA GLY A 82 -8.99 6.89 0.16
C GLY A 82 -8.15 7.17 -1.09
N PRO A 83 -8.49 8.18 -1.92
CA PRO A 83 -7.72 8.51 -3.11
C PRO A 83 -6.27 8.92 -2.81
N MET A 84 -6.04 9.66 -1.72
CA MET A 84 -4.68 10.06 -1.30
C MET A 84 -3.81 8.87 -0.92
N LEU A 85 -4.40 7.85 -0.29
CA LEU A 85 -3.71 6.60 0.06
C LEU A 85 -3.34 5.81 -1.19
N LEU A 86 -4.27 5.70 -2.14
CA LEU A 86 -4.06 5.00 -3.41
C LEU A 86 -3.00 5.69 -4.26
N GLU A 87 -2.98 7.03 -4.32
CA GLU A 87 -1.96 7.81 -5.03
C GLU A 87 -0.55 7.54 -4.50
N LYS A 88 -0.43 7.37 -3.19
CA LYS A 88 0.86 7.07 -2.54
C LYS A 88 1.27 5.61 -2.70
N LEU A 89 0.38 4.69 -3.05
CA LEU A 89 0.69 3.27 -3.16
C LEU A 89 1.52 3.00 -4.42
N THR A 90 2.78 2.63 -4.24
CA THR A 90 3.67 2.34 -5.36
C THR A 90 3.44 0.90 -5.84
N PRO A 91 3.04 0.66 -7.10
CA PRO A 91 2.88 -0.70 -7.62
C PRO A 91 4.22 -1.44 -7.63
N ILE A 92 4.17 -2.76 -7.41
CA ILE A 92 5.37 -3.64 -7.39
C ILE A 92 6.09 -3.64 -8.76
N THR A 93 5.41 -3.22 -9.82
CA THR A 93 5.95 -3.15 -11.19
C THR A 93 6.46 -1.75 -11.53
N ALA A 94 7.73 -1.50 -11.20
CA ALA A 94 8.70 -0.84 -12.08
C ALA A 94 9.95 -0.52 -11.25
N SER A 95 10.81 -1.53 -11.05
CA SER A 95 12.22 -1.20 -11.14
C SER A 95 12.40 -0.57 -12.54
N PRO A 96 12.91 0.68 -12.66
CA PRO A 96 13.45 1.07 -13.94
C PRO A 96 14.60 0.09 -14.14
N VAL A 97 14.40 -0.88 -15.03
CA VAL A 97 15.54 -1.53 -15.67
C VAL A 97 16.31 -0.35 -16.24
N ARG A 98 17.36 0.09 -15.53
CA ARG A 98 18.36 0.98 -16.10
C ARG A 98 18.93 0.17 -17.24
N SER A 99 18.33 0.31 -18.41
CA SER A 99 18.93 -0.04 -19.68
C SER A 99 20.10 0.92 -19.86
N ALA A 100 21.15 0.72 -19.08
CA ALA A 100 22.46 1.24 -19.40
C ALA A 100 22.85 0.52 -20.69
N PRO A 101 23.00 1.22 -21.83
CA PRO A 101 23.54 0.60 -23.01
C PRO A 101 25.02 0.33 -22.72
N LEU A 102 25.38 -0.93 -22.43
CA LEU A 102 26.78 -1.38 -22.43
C LEU A 102 27.34 -1.49 -23.87
N ALA A 103 26.82 -0.70 -24.81
CA ALA A 103 27.12 -0.81 -26.23
C ALA A 103 28.46 -0.18 -26.67
N ASN A 104 29.29 0.34 -25.75
CA ASN A 104 30.44 1.17 -26.14
C ASN A 104 31.80 0.76 -25.54
N PHE A 105 31.96 -0.45 -25.01
CA PHE A 105 33.24 -0.95 -24.50
C PHE A 105 34.10 -1.73 -25.52
N SER A 106 33.59 -2.03 -26.72
CA SER A 106 34.31 -2.87 -27.69
C SER A 106 35.28 -2.13 -28.63
N SER A 107 35.42 -0.80 -28.53
CA SER A 107 36.20 -0.02 -29.51
C SER A 107 37.59 0.45 -29.05
N ARG A 108 38.11 0.01 -27.88
CA ARG A 108 39.36 0.57 -27.32
C ARG A 108 40.52 -0.40 -27.06
N PHE A 109 40.39 -1.69 -27.38
CA PHE A 109 41.54 -2.60 -27.37
C PHE A 109 41.81 -3.14 -28.78
N GLY A 110 42.40 -2.27 -29.61
CA GLY A 110 43.13 -2.72 -30.80
C GLY A 110 44.41 -3.40 -30.37
N ILE A 111 44.37 -4.72 -30.15
CA ILE A 111 45.56 -5.57 -30.16
C ILE A 111 45.67 -6.12 -31.58
N ASN A 112 46.45 -5.45 -32.43
CA ASN A 112 46.82 -5.99 -33.73
C ASN A 112 48.14 -6.74 -33.54
N ARG A 113 48.08 -8.07 -33.60
CA ARG A 113 49.24 -8.94 -33.74
C ARG A 113 49.53 -9.08 -35.23
N THR A 114 50.67 -8.56 -35.67
CA THR A 114 51.50 -9.11 -36.76
C THR A 114 52.93 -8.74 -36.47
#